data_AF-A0A955JLW5-F1
#
_entry.id   AF-A0A955JLW5-F1
#
_cell.length_a   1.000
_cell.length_b   1.000
_cell.length_c   1.000
_cell.angle_alpha   90.00
_cell.angle_beta   90.00
_cell.angle_gamma   90.00
#
_symmetry.space_group_name_H-M   'P 1'
#
loop_
_entity.id
_entity.type
_entity.pdbx_description
1 polymer ?
#
loop_
_entity_poly.entity_id
_entity_poly.type
_entity_poly.pdbx_seq_one_letter_code
_entity_poly.pdbx_strand_id
1 'polypeptide(L)'
;MPKPEQVIELSLPEYTVDTEPDHKAIGEKVDAVLKEHFMGQTVLLRALGSMEHPGKSVDDMIEIIKTTGTDRYDPKRVGDRYANNEGKRIDLFALRRTISERSKIFWQLSWSFYASPLKVRGKAIRVDIITVYDPKKLRAVRHQPVNHPHVKRDGFVFKDPGNKADAILGIIQIN
;
A
#
# COMPACT_ATOMS: atom_id res chain seq x y z
N MET A 1 -11.86 4.03 17.81
CA MET A 1 -11.10 3.94 16.55
C MET A 1 -9.65 4.22 16.87
N PRO A 2 -8.68 3.46 16.34
CA PRO A 2 -7.26 3.77 16.53
C PRO A 2 -6.97 5.19 16.06
N LYS A 3 -6.09 5.90 16.77
CA LYS A 3 -5.68 7.26 16.40
C LYS A 3 -4.86 7.21 15.10
N PRO A 4 -4.87 8.27 14.25
CA PRO A 4 -4.10 8.35 13.00
C PRO A 4 -2.59 8.04 13.11
N GLU A 5 -2.06 8.02 14.34
CA GLU A 5 -0.65 7.85 14.66
C GLU A 5 -0.24 6.40 14.93
N GLN A 6 -1.16 5.43 14.92
CA GLN A 6 -0.81 4.06 15.31
C GLN A 6 -0.02 3.33 14.22
N VAL A 7 1.27 3.12 14.51
CA VAL A 7 2.11 2.13 13.84
C VAL A 7 1.89 0.79 14.54
N ILE A 8 1.53 -0.23 13.77
CA ILE A 8 1.33 -1.60 14.22
C ILE A 8 2.51 -2.42 13.69
N GLU A 9 3.40 -2.81 14.59
CA GLU A 9 4.54 -3.64 14.24
C GLU A 9 4.13 -5.11 14.18
N LEU A 10 4.55 -5.78 13.10
CA LEU A 10 4.34 -7.21 12.89
C LEU A 10 5.66 -7.84 12.49
N SER A 11 6.19 -8.73 13.33
CA SER A 11 7.38 -9.50 13.01
C SER A 11 7.03 -10.69 12.12
N LEU A 12 7.64 -10.74 10.93
CA LEU A 12 7.57 -11.82 9.94
C LEU A 12 8.97 -12.14 9.42
N PRO A 13 9.86 -12.70 10.27
CA PRO A 13 11.23 -13.02 9.86
C PRO A 13 11.29 -14.05 8.74
N GLU A 14 10.27 -14.89 8.59
CA GLU A 14 10.16 -15.85 7.49
C GLU A 14 9.75 -15.21 6.14
N TYR A 15 9.27 -13.96 6.14
CA TYR A 15 8.89 -13.30 4.91
C TYR A 15 10.12 -12.69 4.22
N THR A 16 10.87 -13.54 3.51
CA THR A 16 11.93 -13.12 2.59
C THR A 16 11.45 -13.21 1.14
N VAL A 17 12.21 -12.64 0.19
CA VAL A 17 11.87 -12.66 -1.24
C VAL A 17 13.02 -13.16 -2.12
N ASP A 18 14.04 -13.77 -1.51
CA ASP A 18 15.15 -14.41 -2.21
C ASP A 18 14.68 -15.67 -2.96
N THR A 19 13.63 -16.31 -2.45
CA THR A 19 12.84 -17.36 -3.10
C THR A 19 11.35 -17.01 -3.02
N GLU A 20 10.50 -17.73 -3.77
CA GLU A 20 9.05 -17.52 -3.69
C GLU A 20 8.56 -17.84 -2.27
N PRO A 21 7.99 -16.87 -1.55
CA PRO A 21 7.54 -17.11 -0.19
C PRO A 21 6.18 -17.81 -0.19
N ASP A 22 5.82 -18.45 0.93
CA ASP A 22 4.46 -18.94 1.12
C ASP A 22 3.51 -17.76 1.34
N HIS A 23 3.04 -17.20 0.24
CA HIS A 23 2.13 -16.05 0.20
C HIS A 23 0.85 -16.25 1.02
N LYS A 24 0.37 -17.49 1.16
CA LYS A 24 -0.83 -17.77 1.94
C LYS A 24 -0.52 -17.71 3.43
N ALA A 25 0.54 -18.39 3.88
CA ALA A 25 0.92 -18.42 5.29
C ALA A 25 1.28 -17.02 5.83
N ILE A 26 2.09 -16.25 5.10
CA ILE A 26 2.39 -14.85 5.47
C ILE A 26 1.12 -13.98 5.36
N GLY A 27 0.28 -14.28 4.37
CA GLY A 27 -1.01 -13.63 4.13
C GLY A 27 -1.92 -13.69 5.35
N GLU A 28 -2.05 -14.86 5.94
CA GLU A 28 -2.91 -15.11 7.10
C GLU A 28 -2.46 -14.30 8.33
N LYS A 29 -1.15 -14.17 8.56
CA LYS A 29 -0.60 -13.39 9.68
C LYS A 29 -0.89 -11.90 9.53
N VAL A 30 -0.67 -11.33 8.35
CA VAL A 30 -0.99 -9.91 8.09
C VAL A 30 -2.50 -9.67 8.09
N ASP A 31 -3.28 -10.58 7.50
CA ASP A 31 -4.73 -10.47 7.48
C ASP A 31 -5.33 -10.57 8.89
N ALA A 32 -4.70 -11.30 9.81
CA ALA A 32 -5.10 -11.35 11.23
C ALA A 32 -4.95 -9.97 11.89
N VAL A 33 -3.82 -9.27 11.67
CA VAL A 33 -3.64 -7.89 12.15
C VAL A 33 -4.68 -6.95 11.54
N LEU A 34 -4.93 -7.04 10.23
CA LEU A 34 -5.97 -6.22 9.61
C LEU A 34 -7.35 -6.47 10.23
N LYS A 35 -7.69 -7.73 10.54
CA LYS A 35 -8.94 -8.11 11.18
C LYS A 35 -9.03 -7.57 12.60
N GLU A 36 -8.00 -7.74 13.40
CA GLU A 36 -7.94 -7.26 14.79
C GLU A 36 -8.23 -5.75 14.87
N HIS A 37 -7.66 -4.95 13.97
CA HIS A 37 -7.75 -3.50 14.06
C HIS A 37 -8.87 -2.87 13.22
N PHE A 38 -9.30 -3.53 12.14
CA PHE A 38 -10.19 -2.92 11.14
C PHE A 38 -11.43 -3.75 10.78
N MET A 39 -11.79 -4.78 11.57
CA MET A 39 -12.98 -5.61 11.33
C MET A 39 -14.24 -4.79 11.02
N GLY A 40 -14.96 -5.18 9.96
CA GLY A 40 -16.20 -4.53 9.53
C GLY A 40 -16.01 -3.20 8.80
N GLN A 41 -14.80 -2.65 8.76
CA GLN A 41 -14.52 -1.36 8.13
C GLN A 41 -14.22 -1.52 6.64
N THR A 42 -14.65 -0.55 5.84
CA THR A 42 -14.15 -0.42 4.47
C THR A 42 -12.94 0.51 4.47
N VAL A 43 -11.81 0.03 3.97
CA VAL A 43 -10.51 0.72 3.98
C VAL A 43 -9.90 0.74 2.57
N LEU A 44 -8.91 1.61 2.38
CA LEU A 44 -7.98 1.54 1.26
C LEU A 44 -6.61 1.10 1.75
N LEU A 45 -6.05 0.05 1.15
CA LEU A 45 -4.76 -0.53 1.55
C LEU A 45 -3.70 -0.20 0.50
N ARG A 46 -2.61 0.42 0.94
CA ARG A 46 -1.44 0.70 0.10
C ARG A 46 -0.22 -0.01 0.67
N ALA A 47 0.28 -0.98 -0.08
CA ALA A 47 1.52 -1.68 0.23
C ALA A 47 2.72 -0.96 -0.40
N LEU A 48 3.86 -0.97 0.30
CA LEU A 48 5.14 -0.40 -0.13
C LEU A 48 6.27 -1.36 0.25
N GLY A 49 7.28 -1.43 -0.62
CA GLY A 49 8.58 -2.03 -0.29
C GLY A 49 9.61 -0.93 -0.19
N SER A 50 10.34 -0.86 0.93
CA SER A 50 11.38 0.13 1.20
C SER A 50 12.48 0.13 0.14
N MET A 51 12.77 -1.04 -0.46
CA MET A 51 13.74 -1.16 -1.56
C MET A 51 13.40 -0.31 -2.78
N GLU A 52 12.13 0.06 -2.95
CA GLU A 52 11.71 0.98 -4.01
C GLU A 52 11.98 2.43 -3.65
N HIS A 53 12.46 2.77 -2.45
CA HIS A 53 12.71 4.14 -2.00
C HIS A 53 14.20 4.31 -1.65
N PRO A 54 15.08 4.55 -2.65
CA PRO A 54 16.52 4.65 -2.44
C PRO A 54 16.88 5.69 -1.37
N GLY A 55 17.74 5.28 -0.44
CA GLY A 55 18.21 6.14 0.66
C GLY A 55 17.17 6.41 1.75
N LYS A 56 16.08 5.63 1.82
CA LYS A 56 15.08 5.68 2.88
C LYS A 56 14.96 4.33 3.57
N SER A 57 15.10 4.33 4.90
CA SER A 57 14.75 3.19 5.73
C SER A 57 13.23 3.00 5.80
N VAL A 58 12.78 1.88 6.37
CA VAL A 58 11.36 1.66 6.67
C VAL A 58 10.83 2.76 7.59
N ASP A 59 11.58 3.10 8.64
CA ASP A 59 11.20 4.13 9.60
C ASP A 59 11.13 5.52 8.94
N ASP A 60 12.09 5.86 8.07
CA ASP A 60 12.03 7.12 7.30
C ASP A 60 10.75 7.19 6.46
N MET A 61 10.37 6.08 5.83
CA MET A 61 9.17 6.00 5.02
C MET A 61 7.90 6.16 5.86
N ILE A 62 7.86 5.55 7.04
CA ILE A 62 6.74 5.70 7.99
C ILE A 62 6.61 7.17 8.41
N GLU A 63 7.70 7.83 8.79
CA GLU A 63 7.68 9.24 9.19
C GLU A 63 7.27 10.17 8.05
N ILE A 64 7.72 9.89 6.82
CA ILE A 64 7.27 10.61 5.62
C ILE A 64 5.76 10.44 5.43
N ILE A 65 5.24 9.21 5.55
CA ILE A 65 3.82 8.93 5.36
C ILE A 65 2.99 9.61 6.44
N LYS A 66 3.42 9.56 7.70
CA LYS A 66 2.78 10.27 8.82
C LYS A 66 2.73 11.78 8.59
N THR A 67 3.83 12.36 8.12
CA THR A 67 3.95 13.81 7.91
C THR A 67 3.17 14.29 6.70
N THR A 68 3.28 13.59 5.57
CA THR A 68 2.77 14.07 4.28
C THR A 68 1.45 13.41 3.86
N GLY A 69 1.00 12.39 4.59
CA GLY A 69 -0.15 11.56 4.28
C GLY A 69 0.08 10.56 3.15
N THR A 70 1.30 10.43 2.60
CA THR A 70 1.60 9.55 1.46
C THR A 70 3.10 9.28 1.36
N ASP A 71 3.50 8.25 0.61
CA ASP A 71 4.90 7.95 0.27
C ASP A 71 5.40 8.72 -0.97
N ARG A 72 4.55 9.56 -1.57
CA ARG A 72 4.91 10.40 -2.72
C ARG A 72 5.51 11.74 -2.30
N TYR A 73 6.66 11.69 -1.62
CA TYR A 73 7.37 12.86 -1.10
C TYR A 73 8.14 13.64 -2.17
N ASP A 74 8.58 12.98 -3.24
CA ASP A 74 9.34 13.62 -4.32
C ASP A 74 8.45 13.83 -5.56
N PRO A 75 8.07 15.08 -5.90
CA PRO A 75 7.24 15.38 -7.05
C PRO A 75 7.97 15.17 -8.39
N LYS A 76 9.31 15.05 -8.38
CA LYS A 76 10.13 14.82 -9.58
C LYS A 76 10.45 13.35 -9.81
N ARG A 77 10.10 12.47 -8.86
CA ARG A 77 10.38 11.04 -8.97
C ARG A 77 9.58 10.42 -10.12
N VAL A 78 10.27 9.67 -10.97
CA VAL A 78 9.70 8.97 -12.13
C VAL A 78 9.36 7.51 -11.77
N GLY A 79 8.26 6.98 -12.31
CA GLY A 79 7.89 5.56 -12.20
C GLY A 79 6.42 5.29 -12.51
N ASP A 80 6.08 4.03 -12.83
CA ASP A 80 4.73 3.56 -13.22
C ASP A 80 3.62 3.97 -12.20
N ARG A 81 4.00 4.11 -10.93
CA ARG A 81 3.09 4.51 -9.85
C ARG A 81 3.25 5.96 -9.39
N TYR A 82 4.11 6.74 -10.04
CA TYR A 82 4.25 8.20 -9.87
C TYR A 82 3.73 8.97 -11.09
N ALA A 83 3.68 8.32 -12.26
CA ALA A 83 3.15 8.92 -13.49
C ALA A 83 1.64 9.17 -13.39
N ASN A 84 1.21 10.36 -13.84
CA ASN A 84 -0.19 10.70 -14.00
C ASN A 84 -0.73 10.05 -15.28
N ASN A 85 -1.29 8.84 -15.15
CA ASN A 85 -1.89 8.10 -16.26
C ASN A 85 -3.00 8.92 -16.93
N GLU A 86 -2.95 9.05 -18.26
CA GLU A 86 -3.92 9.82 -19.06
C GLU A 86 -4.05 11.30 -18.64
N GLY A 87 -2.97 11.90 -18.09
CA GLY A 87 -3.02 13.27 -17.56
C GLY A 87 -3.87 13.42 -16.30
N LYS A 88 -4.36 12.31 -15.71
CA LYS A 88 -5.15 12.34 -14.48
C LYS A 88 -4.22 12.39 -13.28
N ARG A 89 -4.43 13.39 -12.42
CA ARG A 89 -3.80 13.43 -11.11
C ARG A 89 -4.29 12.25 -10.27
N ILE A 90 -3.36 11.38 -9.89
CA ILE A 90 -3.59 10.29 -8.93
C ILE A 90 -2.59 10.54 -7.81
N ASP A 91 -3.04 10.74 -6.57
CA ASP A 91 -2.14 10.98 -5.43
C ASP A 91 -1.61 9.65 -4.86
N LEU A 92 -2.40 8.56 -4.95
CA LEU A 92 -1.95 7.22 -4.57
C LEU A 92 -2.70 6.11 -5.31
N PHE A 93 -2.10 4.92 -5.31
CA PHE A 93 -2.78 3.67 -5.70
C PHE A 93 -3.00 2.80 -4.46
N ALA A 94 -4.21 2.27 -4.31
CA ALA A 94 -4.59 1.44 -3.18
C ALA A 94 -5.68 0.41 -3.53
N LEU A 95 -5.75 -0.65 -2.73
CA LEU A 95 -6.76 -1.68 -2.82
C LEU A 95 -7.94 -1.34 -1.88
N ARG A 96 -9.12 -1.10 -2.44
CA ARG A 96 -10.34 -0.93 -1.65
C ARG A 96 -10.92 -2.28 -1.21
N ARG A 97 -11.09 -2.48 0.09
CA ARG A 97 -11.67 -3.70 0.68
C ARG A 97 -12.50 -3.38 1.91
N THR A 98 -13.52 -4.20 2.14
CA THR A 98 -14.17 -4.32 3.45
C THR A 98 -13.47 -5.45 4.20
N ILE A 99 -12.99 -5.17 5.40
CA ILE A 99 -12.33 -6.16 6.25
C ILE A 99 -13.41 -7.02 6.92
N SER A 100 -13.27 -8.33 6.80
CA SER A 100 -14.22 -9.33 7.30
C SER A 100 -13.46 -10.57 7.74
N GLU A 101 -14.13 -11.46 8.46
CA GLU A 101 -13.57 -12.76 8.87
C GLU A 101 -12.99 -13.57 7.69
N ARG A 102 -13.67 -13.49 6.54
CA ARG A 102 -13.30 -14.20 5.31
C ARG A 102 -12.26 -13.48 4.46
N SER A 103 -11.82 -12.28 4.86
CA SER A 103 -10.85 -11.50 4.11
C SER A 103 -9.53 -12.27 4.01
N LYS A 104 -9.06 -12.42 2.77
CA LYS A 104 -7.76 -12.96 2.38
C LYS A 104 -7.10 -11.97 1.44
N ILE A 105 -6.44 -10.95 1.98
CA ILE A 105 -6.02 -9.75 1.24
C ILE A 105 -4.53 -9.80 0.95
N PHE A 106 -3.72 -10.01 1.98
CA PHE A 106 -2.28 -9.78 1.86
C PHE A 106 -1.59 -10.73 0.88
N TRP A 107 -2.05 -11.98 0.74
CA TRP A 107 -1.47 -12.93 -0.22
C TRP A 107 -1.45 -12.38 -1.66
N GLN A 108 -2.46 -11.60 -2.06
CA GLN A 108 -2.51 -10.97 -3.38
C GLN A 108 -1.47 -9.86 -3.52
N LEU A 109 -1.26 -9.09 -2.45
CA LEU A 109 -0.28 -8.02 -2.40
C LEU A 109 1.13 -8.61 -2.44
N SER A 110 1.44 -9.57 -1.57
CA SER A 110 2.75 -10.22 -1.51
C SER A 110 3.08 -10.91 -2.84
N TRP A 111 2.13 -11.62 -3.45
CA TRP A 111 2.34 -12.26 -4.75
C TRP A 111 2.59 -11.22 -5.85
N SER A 112 1.83 -10.12 -5.87
CA SER A 112 2.00 -9.06 -6.88
C SER A 112 3.37 -8.37 -6.76
N PHE A 113 3.85 -8.17 -5.53
CA PHE A 113 5.16 -7.58 -5.23
C PHE A 113 6.32 -8.55 -5.47
N TYR A 114 6.07 -9.85 -5.42
CA TYR A 114 7.05 -10.87 -5.81
C TYR A 114 7.09 -11.03 -7.34
N ALA A 115 5.99 -11.51 -7.95
CA ALA A 115 5.96 -11.98 -9.33
C ALA A 115 6.12 -10.86 -10.37
N SER A 116 5.47 -9.71 -10.19
CA SER A 116 5.49 -8.67 -11.22
C SER A 116 6.83 -7.95 -11.31
N PRO A 117 7.44 -7.46 -10.21
CA PRO A 117 8.78 -6.90 -10.23
C PRO A 117 9.84 -7.90 -10.71
N LEU A 118 9.74 -9.17 -10.30
CA LEU A 118 10.65 -10.22 -10.77
C LEU A 118 10.59 -10.37 -12.30
N LYS A 119 9.38 -10.42 -12.87
CA LYS A 119 9.20 -10.54 -14.33
C LYS A 119 9.69 -9.31 -15.11
N VAL A 120 9.50 -8.10 -14.58
CA VAL A 120 9.79 -6.85 -15.32
C VAL A 120 11.21 -6.35 -15.09
N ARG A 121 11.75 -6.54 -13.88
CA ARG A 121 13.02 -5.95 -13.41
C ARG A 121 14.04 -6.98 -12.95
N GLY A 122 13.70 -8.28 -12.98
CA GLY A 122 14.59 -9.35 -12.54
C GLY A 122 14.78 -9.43 -11.02
N LYS A 123 14.02 -8.67 -10.23
CA LYS A 123 14.12 -8.66 -8.77
C LYS A 123 12.74 -8.55 -8.12
N ALA A 124 12.45 -9.46 -7.18
CA ALA A 124 11.26 -9.42 -6.35
C ALA A 124 11.34 -8.32 -5.29
N ILE A 125 10.18 -7.86 -4.82
CA ILE A 125 10.09 -6.81 -3.80
C ILE A 125 9.35 -7.37 -2.59
N ARG A 126 9.91 -7.19 -1.40
CA ARG A 126 9.23 -7.44 -0.13
C ARG A 126 8.30 -6.29 0.20
N VAL A 127 7.12 -6.58 0.71
CA VAL A 127 6.26 -5.56 1.31
C VAL A 127 6.72 -5.31 2.73
N ASP A 128 7.13 -4.09 3.03
CA ASP A 128 7.61 -3.69 4.37
C ASP A 128 6.57 -2.82 5.10
N ILE A 129 5.72 -2.11 4.37
CA ILE A 129 4.74 -1.16 4.94
C ILE A 129 3.38 -1.35 4.28
N ILE A 130 2.31 -1.36 5.09
CA ILE A 130 0.92 -1.23 4.61
C ILE A 130 0.30 -0.01 5.27
N THR A 131 -0.04 1.01 4.48
CA THR A 131 -0.84 2.14 4.96
C THR A 131 -2.32 1.84 4.76
N VAL A 132 -3.12 2.05 5.81
CA VAL A 132 -4.57 1.90 5.82
C VAL A 132 -5.19 3.29 5.81
N TYR A 133 -5.99 3.60 4.78
CA TYR A 133 -6.65 4.90 4.65
C TYR A 133 -8.17 4.82 4.78
N ASP A 134 -8.78 5.91 5.26
CA ASP A 134 -10.23 6.13 5.24
C ASP A 134 -10.72 6.44 3.82
N PRO A 135 -11.50 5.56 3.17
CA PRO A 135 -12.03 5.82 1.83
C PRO A 135 -12.95 7.06 1.77
N LYS A 136 -13.49 7.55 2.89
CA LYS A 136 -14.31 8.76 2.91
C LYS A 136 -13.48 10.03 2.71
N LYS A 137 -12.17 9.98 2.98
CA LYS A 137 -11.22 11.10 2.80
C LYS A 137 -10.57 11.12 1.41
N LEU A 138 -10.86 10.12 0.57
CA LEU A 138 -10.33 10.01 -0.78
C LEU A 138 -11.44 9.93 -1.84
N ARG A 139 -11.11 10.32 -3.06
CA ARG A 139 -11.97 10.17 -4.26
C ARG A 139 -11.29 9.22 -5.24
N ALA A 140 -12.02 8.20 -5.67
CA ALA A 140 -11.53 7.27 -6.69
C ALA A 140 -11.38 7.96 -8.05
N VAL A 141 -10.31 7.63 -8.76
CA VAL A 141 -9.99 8.10 -10.10
C VAL A 141 -9.93 6.90 -11.04
N ARG A 142 -10.84 6.87 -12.01
CA ARG A 142 -10.83 5.86 -13.08
C ARG A 142 -9.70 6.21 -14.05
N HIS A 143 -8.85 5.24 -14.36
CA HIS A 143 -7.75 5.42 -15.31
C HIS A 143 -7.49 4.12 -16.06
N GLN A 144 -6.86 4.22 -17.21
CA GLN A 144 -6.44 3.09 -18.02
C GLN A 144 -4.94 3.20 -18.29
N PRO A 145 -4.11 2.23 -17.86
CA PRO A 145 -2.70 2.21 -18.24
C PRO A 145 -2.56 2.11 -19.76
N VAL A 146 -1.54 2.77 -20.30
CA VAL A 146 -1.20 2.68 -21.73
C VAL A 146 -0.98 1.20 -22.08
N ASN A 147 -1.61 0.73 -23.16
CA ASN A 147 -1.59 -0.67 -23.62
C ASN A 147 -2.29 -1.70 -22.71
N HIS A 148 -3.15 -1.26 -21.78
CA HIS A 148 -3.98 -2.17 -21.00
C HIS A 148 -5.46 -2.01 -21.38
N PRO A 149 -6.18 -3.07 -21.77
CA PRO A 149 -7.56 -2.95 -22.28
C PRO A 149 -8.59 -2.61 -21.21
N HIS A 150 -8.24 -2.76 -19.92
CA HIS A 150 -9.18 -2.57 -18.82
C HIS A 150 -8.98 -1.26 -18.06
N VAL A 151 -10.08 -0.55 -17.86
CA VAL A 151 -10.18 0.60 -16.94
C VAL A 151 -10.03 0.13 -15.50
N LYS A 152 -9.06 0.68 -14.79
CA LYS A 152 -8.80 0.43 -13.37
C LYS A 152 -9.46 1.47 -12.48
N ARG A 153 -9.66 1.09 -11.20
CA ARG A 153 -10.30 1.90 -10.15
C ARG A 153 -9.49 1.89 -8.84
N ASP A 154 -8.20 1.60 -8.94
CA ASP A 154 -7.25 1.56 -7.81
C ASP A 154 -6.51 2.88 -7.61
N GLY A 155 -6.76 3.91 -8.45
CA GLY A 155 -6.21 5.26 -8.27
C GLY A 155 -7.10 6.13 -7.40
N PHE A 156 -6.50 6.93 -6.53
CA PHE A 156 -7.21 7.83 -5.62
C PHE A 156 -6.54 9.20 -5.53
N VAL A 157 -7.35 10.22 -5.25
CA VAL A 157 -6.89 11.57 -4.86
C VAL A 157 -7.44 11.91 -3.48
N PHE A 158 -6.70 12.70 -2.72
CA PHE A 158 -7.17 13.21 -1.43
C PHE A 158 -8.26 14.25 -1.65
N LYS A 159 -9.32 14.21 -0.83
CA LYS A 159 -10.36 15.25 -0.87
C LYS A 159 -9.87 16.56 -0.26
N ASP A 160 -9.04 16.47 0.76
CA ASP A 160 -8.33 17.59 1.37
C ASP A 160 -6.81 17.44 1.11
N PRO A 161 -6.26 18.10 0.09
CA PRO A 161 -4.84 18.00 -0.22
C PRO A 161 -3.93 18.74 0.79
N GLY A 162 -4.49 19.63 1.62
CA GLY A 162 -3.77 20.36 2.67
C GLY A 162 -3.63 19.55 3.97
N ASN A 163 -4.50 18.57 4.17
CA ASN A 163 -4.50 17.71 5.35
C ASN A 163 -4.63 16.21 4.99
N LYS A 164 -3.66 15.72 4.20
CA LYS A 164 -3.66 14.32 3.72
C LYS A 164 -3.47 13.31 4.86
N ALA A 165 -2.69 13.66 5.88
CA ALA A 165 -2.37 12.79 7.00
C ALA A 165 -3.62 12.34 7.78
N ASP A 166 -4.66 13.18 7.85
CA ASP A 166 -5.96 12.86 8.46
C ASP A 166 -6.73 11.73 7.74
N ALA A 167 -6.29 11.32 6.54
CA ALA A 167 -6.84 10.15 5.87
C ALA A 167 -6.25 8.83 6.36
N ILE A 168 -5.16 8.82 7.13
CA ILE A 168 -4.49 7.62 7.61
C ILE A 168 -5.24 7.08 8.84
N LEU A 169 -5.66 5.82 8.77
CA LEU A 169 -6.27 5.08 9.88
C LEU A 169 -5.25 4.25 10.66
N GLY A 170 -4.13 3.88 10.03
CA GLY A 170 -3.04 3.14 10.66
C GLY A 170 -1.97 2.76 9.64
N ILE A 171 -0.81 2.37 10.15
CA ILE A 171 0.33 1.88 9.37
C ILE A 171 0.76 0.55 9.95
N ILE A 172 0.83 -0.50 9.13
CA ILE A 172 1.39 -1.79 9.53
C ILE A 172 2.83 -1.84 9.02
N GLN A 173 3.77 -2.02 9.95
CA GLN A 173 5.19 -2.21 9.67
C GLN A 173 5.52 -3.71 9.75
N ILE A 174 6.12 -4.26 8.70
CA ILE A 174 6.49 -5.67 8.60
C ILE A 174 8.00 -5.81 8.79
N ASN A 175 8.40 -6.38 9.94
CA ASN A 175 9.78 -6.55 10.36
C ASN A 175 10.29 -7.96 10.09
#